data_AF-A0A4R1LZW2-F1
#
_entry.id   AF-A0A4R1LZW2-F1
#
_cell.length_a   1.000
_cell.length_b   1.000
_cell.length_c   1.000
_cell.angle_alpha   90.00
_cell.angle_beta   90.00
_cell.angle_gamma   90.00
#
_symmetry.space_group_name_H-M   'P 1'
#
loop_
_entity.id
_entity.type
_entity.pdbx_description
1 polymer ?
#
loop_
_entity_poly.entity_id
_entity_poly.type
_entity_poly.pdbx_seq_one_letter_code
_entity_poly.pdbx_strand_id
1 'polypeptide(L)'
;MSKKDLFEYFLRELVDWYCEYYKTSVSYFNEHSFNDLSKLKVLKLHFFACSTEEEALNIFNEFHAMPYGHVESDVYSYLNTLKYFNVTNSKLEFVNINDWNIVPDGDSEVIDRAIKNLKGENAKLISFSPFELVELSHSWFSWRYTFSQARKKESFSKKIATNLIQQETKIYSL
;
A
#
# COMPACT_ATOMS: atom_id res chain seq x y z
N MET A 1 3.23 -13.01 13.26
CA MET A 1 4.09 -12.34 12.26
C MET A 1 4.31 -10.89 12.69
N SER A 2 5.43 -10.25 12.37
CA SER A 2 5.53 -8.80 12.60
C SER A 2 4.79 -8.04 11.50
N LYS A 3 4.29 -6.84 11.81
CA LYS A 3 3.66 -5.92 10.82
C LYS A 3 4.60 -5.67 9.62
N LYS A 4 5.91 -5.63 9.88
CA LYS A 4 6.94 -5.49 8.85
C LYS A 4 7.00 -6.69 7.91
N ASP A 5 6.99 -7.92 8.43
CA ASP A 5 7.05 -9.12 7.57
C ASP A 5 5.78 -9.25 6.72
N LEU A 6 4.61 -8.91 7.28
CA LEU A 6 3.35 -8.84 6.52
C LEU A 6 3.40 -7.79 5.42
N PHE A 7 4.03 -6.64 5.68
CA PHE A 7 4.24 -5.63 4.65
C PHE A 7 5.22 -6.09 3.57
N GLU A 8 6.31 -6.79 3.91
CA GLU A 8 7.18 -7.39 2.89
C GLU A 8 6.44 -8.43 2.03
N TYR A 9 5.56 -9.22 2.64
CA TYR A 9 4.70 -10.11 1.89
C TYR A 9 3.73 -9.36 0.98
N PHE A 10 3.13 -8.27 1.45
CA PHE A 10 2.32 -7.38 0.61
C PHE A 10 3.11 -6.86 -0.60
N LEU A 11 4.38 -6.49 -0.44
CA LEU A 11 5.23 -6.06 -1.57
C LEU A 11 5.43 -7.20 -2.57
N ARG A 12 5.62 -8.42 -2.10
CA ARG A 12 5.75 -9.62 -2.94
C ARG A 12 4.47 -9.85 -3.77
N GLU A 13 3.30 -9.81 -3.15
CA GLU A 13 2.02 -9.92 -3.84
C GLU A 13 1.77 -8.76 -4.82
N LEU A 14 2.28 -7.56 -4.49
CA LEU A 14 2.19 -6.40 -5.36
C LEU A 14 3.06 -6.54 -6.61
N VAL A 15 4.25 -7.12 -6.49
CA VAL A 15 5.12 -7.49 -7.62
C VAL A 15 4.39 -8.48 -8.53
N ASP A 16 3.77 -9.51 -7.95
CA ASP A 16 3.01 -10.50 -8.72
C ASP A 16 1.90 -9.84 -9.52
N TRP A 17 1.09 -9.02 -8.86
CA TRP A 17 0.04 -8.25 -9.55
C TRP A 17 0.60 -7.38 -10.67
N TYR A 18 1.69 -6.66 -10.43
CA TYR A 18 2.34 -5.84 -11.45
C TYR A 18 2.77 -6.70 -12.65
N CYS A 19 3.43 -7.84 -12.40
CA CYS A 19 3.90 -8.73 -13.44
C CYS A 19 2.75 -9.33 -14.25
N GLU A 20 1.67 -9.77 -13.58
CA GLU A 20 0.44 -10.23 -14.20
C GLU A 20 -0.18 -9.16 -15.11
N TYR A 21 -0.32 -7.93 -14.60
CA TYR A 21 -0.98 -6.83 -15.33
C TYR A 21 -0.21 -6.43 -16.59
N TYR A 22 1.13 -6.31 -16.48
CA TYR A 22 1.99 -5.92 -17.59
C TYR A 22 2.48 -7.10 -18.44
N LYS A 23 2.07 -8.33 -18.12
CA LYS A 23 2.47 -9.57 -18.80
C LYS A 23 4.00 -9.73 -18.87
N THR A 24 4.67 -9.44 -17.76
CA THR A 24 6.11 -9.66 -17.58
C THR A 24 6.37 -10.78 -16.57
N SER A 25 7.60 -11.27 -16.49
CA SER A 25 8.03 -12.24 -15.48
C SER A 25 8.67 -11.53 -14.30
N VAL A 26 8.46 -12.08 -13.10
CA VAL A 26 9.16 -11.66 -11.87
C VAL A 26 10.68 -11.68 -12.06
N SER A 27 11.21 -12.65 -12.80
CA SER A 27 12.66 -12.76 -13.06
C SER A 27 13.29 -11.52 -13.71
N TYR A 28 12.48 -10.69 -14.39
CA TYR A 28 12.92 -9.46 -15.03
C TYR A 28 12.39 -8.19 -14.32
N PHE A 29 11.76 -8.34 -13.15
CA PHE A 29 11.08 -7.23 -12.46
C PHE A 29 12.03 -6.07 -12.11
N ASN A 30 13.22 -6.36 -11.58
CA ASN A 30 14.21 -5.34 -11.25
C ASN A 30 14.74 -4.59 -12.50
N GLU A 31 14.76 -5.26 -13.66
CA GLU A 31 15.26 -4.71 -14.93
C GLU A 31 14.15 -4.00 -15.72
N HIS A 32 12.90 -4.08 -15.24
CA HIS A 32 11.76 -3.56 -15.98
C HIS A 32 11.78 -2.03 -16.04
N SER A 33 12.05 -1.49 -17.22
CA SER A 33 12.25 -0.04 -17.46
C SER A 33 11.09 0.86 -17.05
N PHE A 34 9.87 0.32 -16.96
CA PHE A 34 8.67 1.06 -16.54
C PHE A 34 8.20 0.78 -15.11
N ASN A 35 9.01 0.09 -14.30
CA ASN A 35 8.67 -0.15 -12.89
C ASN A 35 8.61 1.19 -12.13
N ASP A 36 7.40 1.60 -11.78
CA ASP A 36 7.08 2.86 -11.11
C ASP A 36 6.53 2.66 -9.69
N LEU A 37 6.72 1.46 -9.11
CA LEU A 37 6.31 1.09 -7.75
C LEU A 37 7.16 1.81 -6.69
N SER A 38 7.17 3.13 -6.75
CA SER A 38 7.80 4.04 -5.78
C SER A 38 7.22 3.90 -4.38
N LYS A 39 7.93 4.44 -3.38
CA LYS A 39 7.45 4.57 -1.99
C LYS A 39 6.02 5.12 -1.93
N LEU A 40 5.73 6.18 -2.67
CA LEU A 40 4.41 6.79 -2.65
C LEU A 40 3.35 5.82 -3.19
N LYS A 41 3.58 5.23 -4.37
CA LYS A 41 2.66 4.29 -5.02
C LYS A 41 2.38 3.07 -4.15
N VAL A 42 3.43 2.47 -3.61
CA VAL A 42 3.34 1.32 -2.69
C VAL A 42 2.52 1.66 -1.45
N LEU A 43 2.77 2.80 -0.80
CA LEU A 43 2.00 3.22 0.38
C LEU A 43 0.52 3.47 0.07
N LYS A 44 0.20 4.01 -1.12
CA LYS A 44 -1.18 4.18 -1.56
C LYS A 44 -1.87 2.86 -1.81
N LEU A 45 -1.24 1.96 -2.57
CA LEU A 45 -1.80 0.63 -2.85
C LEU A 45 -1.95 -0.19 -1.56
N HIS A 46 -1.03 -0.04 -0.61
CA HIS A 46 -1.15 -0.64 0.72
C HIS A 46 -2.38 -0.14 1.48
N PHE A 47 -2.60 1.19 1.50
CA PHE A 47 -3.82 1.76 2.09
C PHE A 47 -5.08 1.20 1.42
N PHE A 48 -5.15 1.23 0.09
CA PHE A 48 -6.32 0.75 -0.63
C PHE A 48 -6.56 -0.74 -0.40
N ALA A 49 -5.51 -1.56 -0.38
CA ALA A 49 -5.63 -3.00 -0.09
C ALA A 49 -6.19 -3.22 1.31
N CYS A 50 -5.59 -2.58 2.33
CA CYS A 50 -6.09 -2.66 3.70
C CYS A 50 -7.55 -2.23 3.79
N SER A 51 -7.95 -1.15 3.11
CA SER A 51 -9.34 -0.68 3.15
C SER A 51 -10.39 -1.70 2.68
N THR A 52 -9.99 -2.71 1.90
CA THR A 52 -10.89 -3.78 1.42
C THR A 52 -11.05 -4.94 2.40
N GLU A 53 -10.24 -5.02 3.45
CA GLU A 53 -10.20 -6.14 4.40
C GLU A 53 -10.12 -5.62 5.85
N GLU A 54 -11.15 -5.88 6.64
CA GLU A 54 -11.26 -5.33 8.00
C GLU A 54 -10.13 -5.83 8.91
N GLU A 55 -9.75 -7.09 8.75
CA GLU A 55 -8.64 -7.70 9.50
C GLU A 55 -7.31 -7.02 9.15
N ALA A 56 -7.11 -6.64 7.88
CA ALA A 56 -5.93 -5.89 7.45
C ALA A 56 -5.88 -4.50 8.10
N LEU A 57 -7.01 -3.79 8.19
CA LEU A 57 -7.09 -2.50 8.92
C LEU A 57 -6.84 -2.64 10.42
N ASN A 58 -7.19 -3.78 11.02
CA ASN A 58 -6.93 -4.06 12.44
C ASN A 58 -5.44 -4.34 12.69
N ILE A 59 -4.76 -5.02 11.76
CA ILE A 59 -3.31 -5.21 11.81
C ILE A 59 -2.58 -3.88 11.54
N PHE A 60 -2.90 -3.22 10.43
CA PHE A 60 -2.33 -1.96 9.96
C PHE A 60 -3.13 -0.76 10.44
N ASN A 61 -3.16 -0.55 11.75
CA ASN A 61 -4.04 0.40 12.42
C ASN A 61 -3.42 1.80 12.69
N GLU A 62 -2.21 2.08 12.19
CA GLU A 62 -1.54 3.39 12.36
C GLU A 62 -1.61 4.24 11.08
N PHE A 63 -2.78 4.25 10.42
CA PHE A 63 -3.02 5.16 9.28
C PHE A 63 -3.16 6.61 9.75
N HIS A 64 -2.39 7.49 9.14
CA HIS A 64 -2.40 8.93 9.38
C HIS A 64 -2.81 9.68 8.13
N ALA A 65 -3.57 10.76 8.31
CA ALA A 65 -3.83 11.72 7.26
C ALA A 65 -2.62 12.63 7.13
N MET A 66 -1.91 12.51 6.00
CA MET A 66 -0.71 13.27 5.66
C MET A 66 -0.90 14.03 4.34
N PRO A 67 0.01 14.95 3.93
CA PRO A 67 -0.19 15.77 2.73
C PRO A 67 -0.43 14.94 1.46
N TYR A 68 0.21 13.77 1.34
CA TYR A 68 0.05 12.85 0.20
C TYR A 68 -0.95 11.71 0.47
N GLY A 69 -1.96 11.95 1.30
CA GLY A 69 -3.05 10.99 1.58
C GLY A 69 -2.84 10.18 2.86
N HIS A 70 -3.50 9.02 2.96
CA HIS A 70 -3.33 8.07 4.07
C HIS A 70 -1.95 7.41 4.07
N VAL A 71 -1.25 7.42 5.19
CA VAL A 71 0.05 6.75 5.33
C VAL A 71 0.01 5.92 6.60
N GLU A 72 0.29 4.62 6.49
CA GLU A 72 0.49 3.76 7.66
C GLU A 72 1.88 4.05 8.23
N SER A 73 1.94 4.61 9.43
CA SER A 73 3.16 5.19 10.00
C SER A 73 4.21 4.12 10.35
N ASP A 74 3.78 2.93 10.76
CA ASP A 74 4.70 1.83 11.08
C ASP A 74 5.35 1.31 9.80
N VAL A 75 4.55 1.04 8.77
CA VAL A 75 5.02 0.67 7.43
C VAL A 75 5.98 1.72 6.87
N TYR A 76 5.64 3.00 6.98
CA TYR A 76 6.52 4.09 6.54
C TYR A 76 7.88 4.05 7.25
N SER A 77 7.90 3.75 8.56
CA SER A 77 9.14 3.60 9.33
C SER A 77 9.99 2.40 8.89
N TYR A 78 9.36 1.35 8.36
CA TYR A 78 10.05 0.12 7.95
C TYR A 78 10.70 0.20 6.57
N LEU A 79 10.28 1.13 5.69
CA LEU A 79 10.67 1.18 4.27
C LEU A 79 12.17 1.10 3.99
N ASN A 80 13.01 1.64 4.89
CA ASN A 80 14.48 1.63 4.72
C ASN A 80 15.18 0.46 5.42
N THR A 81 14.44 -0.46 6.03
CA THR A 81 14.98 -1.58 6.83
C THR A 81 14.48 -2.94 6.37
N LEU A 82 13.71 -2.98 5.28
CA LEU A 82 13.17 -4.21 4.70
C LEU A 82 14.32 -5.17 4.34
N LYS A 83 14.06 -6.47 4.49
CA LYS A 83 15.04 -7.54 4.28
C LYS A 83 15.15 -7.91 2.80
N TYR A 84 14.01 -8.03 2.12
CA TYR A 84 13.92 -8.59 0.78
C TYR A 84 13.73 -7.53 -0.31
N PHE A 85 13.31 -6.33 0.07
CA PHE A 85 12.98 -5.26 -0.87
C PHE A 85 13.73 -3.97 -0.60
N ASN A 86 14.04 -3.25 -1.66
CA ASN A 86 14.42 -1.85 -1.61
C ASN A 86 13.31 -1.02 -2.28
N VAL A 87 12.67 -0.13 -1.51
CA VAL A 87 11.66 0.78 -2.05
C VAL A 87 12.26 2.17 -2.13
N THR A 88 12.42 2.68 -3.34
CA THR A 88 12.98 4.02 -3.60
C THR A 88 11.86 5.01 -3.95
N ASN A 89 12.21 6.28 -4.13
CA ASN A 89 11.24 7.29 -4.56
C ASN A 89 10.73 7.07 -5.99
N SER A 90 11.31 6.16 -6.77
CA SER A 90 10.92 5.90 -8.16
C SER A 90 10.50 4.45 -8.44
N LYS A 91 11.02 3.46 -7.70
CA LYS A 91 10.79 2.04 -7.98
C LYS A 91 10.89 1.15 -6.73
N LEU A 92 10.32 -0.06 -6.86
CA LEU A 92 10.47 -1.19 -5.94
C LEU A 92 11.44 -2.20 -6.56
N GLU A 93 12.36 -2.77 -5.80
CA GLU A 93 13.29 -3.79 -6.28
C GLU A 93 13.45 -4.89 -5.25
N PHE A 94 13.65 -6.14 -5.70
CA PHE A 94 14.20 -7.18 -4.82
C PHE A 94 15.67 -6.88 -4.52
N VAL A 95 16.07 -7.08 -3.27
CA VAL A 95 17.48 -7.12 -2.88
C VAL A 95 18.16 -8.32 -3.54
N ASN A 96 17.48 -9.48 -3.56
CA ASN A 96 17.88 -10.68 -4.28
C ASN A 96 16.64 -11.31 -4.93
N ILE A 97 16.64 -11.37 -6.26
CA ILE A 97 15.47 -11.84 -7.03
C ILE A 97 15.12 -13.31 -6.77
N ASN A 98 16.08 -14.11 -6.29
CA ASN A 98 15.85 -15.52 -5.94
C ASN A 98 15.05 -15.69 -4.64
N ASP A 99 14.92 -14.64 -3.84
CA ASP A 99 14.11 -14.66 -2.61
C ASP A 99 12.61 -14.51 -2.93
N TRP A 100 12.21 -14.54 -4.20
CA TRP A 100 10.81 -14.49 -4.66
C TRP A 100 9.86 -15.46 -3.92
N ASN A 101 10.32 -16.66 -3.58
CA ASN A 101 9.49 -17.71 -2.95
C ASN A 101 9.27 -17.51 -1.44
N ILE A 102 9.34 -16.28 -0.91
CA ILE A 102 9.02 -16.01 0.50
C ILE A 102 7.54 -16.35 0.73
N VAL A 103 7.26 -17.50 1.33
CA VAL A 103 5.94 -17.83 1.90
C VAL A 103 6.04 -17.60 3.40
N PRO A 104 5.41 -16.55 3.94
CA PRO A 104 5.40 -16.34 5.37
C PRO A 104 4.45 -17.31 6.06
N ASP A 105 4.84 -17.84 7.22
CA ASP A 105 3.96 -18.58 8.13
C ASP A 105 3.03 -17.62 8.91
N GLY A 106 1.70 -17.73 8.81
CA GLY A 106 0.74 -16.98 9.64
C GLY A 106 -0.32 -16.18 8.86
N ASP A 107 -0.59 -14.93 9.28
CA ASP A 107 -1.65 -14.04 8.73
C ASP A 107 -1.44 -13.58 7.27
N SER A 108 -0.62 -14.28 6.48
CA SER A 108 -0.41 -14.01 5.05
C SER A 108 -1.72 -14.08 4.25
N GLU A 109 -2.65 -14.94 4.66
CA GLU A 109 -3.98 -15.03 4.03
C GLU A 109 -4.77 -13.72 4.11
N VAL A 110 -4.55 -12.89 5.14
CA VAL A 110 -5.19 -11.57 5.26
C VAL A 110 -4.70 -10.64 4.14
N ILE A 111 -3.40 -10.71 3.82
CA ILE A 111 -2.80 -9.95 2.73
C ILE A 111 -3.30 -10.46 1.38
N ASP A 112 -3.36 -11.79 1.20
CA ASP A 112 -3.88 -12.41 -0.02
C ASP A 112 -5.32 -11.95 -0.29
N ARG A 113 -6.18 -11.95 0.75
CA ARG A 113 -7.55 -11.43 0.66
C ARG A 113 -7.57 -9.94 0.33
N ALA A 114 -6.77 -9.12 1.00
CA ALA A 114 -6.71 -7.68 0.77
C ALA A 114 -6.29 -7.34 -0.67
N ILE A 115 -5.27 -8.01 -1.21
CA ILE A 115 -4.84 -7.84 -2.61
C ILE A 115 -5.91 -8.33 -3.57
N LYS A 116 -6.46 -9.53 -3.33
CA LYS A 116 -7.51 -10.11 -4.18
C LYS A 116 -8.75 -9.22 -4.24
N ASN A 117 -9.19 -8.70 -3.10
CA ASN A 117 -10.35 -7.82 -3.01
C ASN A 117 -10.06 -6.50 -3.75
N LEU A 118 -8.88 -5.89 -3.55
CA LEU A 118 -8.50 -4.68 -4.28
C LEU A 118 -8.43 -4.89 -5.80
N LYS A 119 -7.85 -6.01 -6.26
CA LYS A 119 -7.86 -6.42 -7.67
C LYS A 119 -9.30 -6.56 -8.20
N GLY A 120 -10.20 -7.12 -7.38
CA GLY A 120 -11.61 -7.28 -7.70
C GLY A 120 -12.37 -5.95 -7.81
N GLU A 121 -12.06 -4.99 -6.95
CA GLU A 121 -12.62 -3.63 -6.99
C GLU A 121 -12.12 -2.85 -8.22
N ASN A 122 -10.80 -2.83 -8.44
CA ASN A 122 -10.22 -2.21 -9.62
C ASN A 122 -8.79 -2.70 -9.92
N ALA A 123 -8.69 -3.69 -10.81
CA ALA A 123 -7.41 -4.22 -11.28
C ALA A 123 -6.49 -3.18 -11.95
N LYS A 124 -7.01 -2.04 -12.42
CA LYS A 124 -6.21 -0.98 -13.08
C LYS A 124 -5.47 -0.09 -12.09
N LEU A 125 -5.76 -0.14 -10.80
CA LEU A 125 -5.07 0.67 -9.78
C LEU A 125 -3.56 0.46 -9.80
N ILE A 126 -3.08 -0.74 -10.13
CA ILE A 126 -1.64 -1.03 -10.27
C ILE A 126 -0.98 -0.21 -11.38
N SER A 127 -1.75 0.27 -12.36
CA SER A 127 -1.28 1.08 -13.48
C SER A 127 -1.41 2.59 -13.26
N PHE A 128 -2.08 3.01 -12.18
CA PHE A 128 -2.21 4.43 -11.87
C PHE A 128 -0.85 4.99 -11.45
N SER A 129 -0.59 6.23 -11.84
CA SER A 129 0.55 6.98 -11.35
C SER A 129 0.45 7.22 -9.84
N PRO A 130 1.57 7.51 -9.16
CA PRO A 130 1.54 7.84 -7.74
C PRO A 130 0.60 9.00 -7.41
N PHE A 131 0.46 10.00 -8.30
CA PHE A 131 -0.39 11.16 -8.06
C PHE A 131 -1.88 10.88 -8.30
N GLU A 132 -2.24 10.07 -9.30
CA GLU A 132 -3.62 9.60 -9.47
C GLU A 132 -4.11 8.83 -8.22
N LEU A 133 -3.24 8.02 -7.62
CA LEU A 133 -3.55 7.31 -6.37
C LEU A 133 -3.65 8.27 -5.17
N VAL A 134 -2.88 9.37 -5.15
CA VAL A 134 -3.02 10.43 -4.14
C VAL A 134 -4.36 11.13 -4.28
N GLU A 135 -4.71 11.58 -5.48
CA GLU A 135 -5.99 12.23 -5.80
C GLU A 135 -7.16 11.34 -5.40
N LEU A 136 -7.09 10.04 -5.74
CA LEU A 136 -8.08 9.06 -5.32
C LEU A 136 -8.17 8.99 -3.80
N SER A 137 -7.05 8.87 -3.07
CA SER A 137 -7.05 8.81 -1.61
C SER A 137 -7.57 10.11 -0.96
N HIS A 138 -7.39 11.26 -1.61
CA HIS A 138 -7.88 12.56 -1.13
C HIS A 138 -9.40 12.71 -1.29
N SER A 139 -10.04 11.92 -2.14
CA SER A 139 -11.50 11.91 -2.28
C SER A 139 -12.21 11.29 -1.07
N TRP A 140 -11.51 10.46 -0.28
CA TRP A 140 -12.06 9.74 0.86
C TRP A 140 -12.33 10.67 2.05
N PHE A 141 -13.45 10.43 2.74
CA PHE A 141 -13.91 11.25 3.85
C PHE A 141 -12.93 11.18 5.03
N SER A 142 -12.43 9.99 5.38
CA SER A 142 -11.54 9.80 6.53
C SER A 142 -10.28 10.66 6.43
N TRP A 143 -9.71 10.79 5.23
CA TRP A 143 -8.57 11.68 5.00
C TRP A 143 -8.97 13.14 5.07
N ARG A 144 -9.97 13.57 4.30
CA ARG A 144 -10.41 14.98 4.24
C ARG A 144 -10.75 15.51 5.63
N TYR A 145 -11.56 14.76 6.37
CA TYR A 145 -11.94 15.09 7.72
C TYR A 145 -10.71 15.16 8.62
N THR A 146 -9.92 14.09 8.71
CA THR A 146 -8.81 14.02 9.67
C THR A 146 -7.70 15.02 9.36
N PHE A 147 -7.34 15.20 8.08
CA PHE A 147 -6.35 16.18 7.64
C PHE A 147 -6.80 17.61 7.93
N SER A 148 -8.08 17.95 7.72
CA SER A 148 -8.61 19.26 8.09
C SER A 148 -8.44 19.57 9.58
N GLN A 149 -8.59 18.55 10.44
CA GLN A 149 -8.39 18.68 11.88
C GLN A 149 -6.90 18.84 12.25
N ALA A 150 -5.99 18.21 11.51
CA ALA A 150 -4.55 18.41 11.67
C ALA A 150 -4.17 19.87 11.34
N ARG A 151 -4.69 20.37 10.20
CA ARG A 151 -4.44 21.74 9.71
C ARG A 151 -4.92 22.82 10.67
N LYS A 152 -6.06 22.62 11.35
CA LYS A 152 -6.55 23.52 12.41
C LYS A 152 -5.61 23.62 13.61
N LYS A 153 -4.73 22.63 13.80
CA LYS A 153 -3.71 22.58 14.85
C LYS A 153 -2.30 22.84 14.32
N GLU A 154 -2.17 23.41 13.12
CA GLU A 154 -0.89 23.66 12.45
C GLU A 154 -0.02 22.40 12.27
N SER A 155 -0.63 21.22 12.29
CA SER A 155 0.02 19.93 12.02
C SER A 155 -0.27 19.46 10.59
N PHE A 156 0.67 18.70 10.03
CA PHE A 156 0.53 18.02 8.74
C PHE A 156 0.28 16.51 8.89
N SER A 157 0.11 16.03 10.12
CA SER A 157 -0.16 14.62 10.39
C SER A 157 -1.14 14.48 11.53
N LYS A 158 -2.12 13.59 11.35
CA LYS A 158 -3.01 13.17 12.43
C LYS A 158 -3.49 11.74 12.18
N LYS A 159 -3.45 10.90 13.22
CA LYS A 159 -3.98 9.54 13.17
C LYS A 159 -5.45 9.55 12.78
N ILE A 160 -5.79 8.71 11.81
CA ILE A 160 -7.15 8.42 11.36
C ILE A 160 -7.67 7.30 12.23
N ALA A 161 -8.88 7.47 12.77
CA ALA A 161 -9.50 6.39 13.53
C ALA A 161 -9.92 5.27 12.56
N THR A 162 -9.53 4.01 12.86
CA THR A 162 -9.77 2.86 11.97
C THR A 162 -11.24 2.72 11.58
N ASN A 163 -12.16 2.98 12.51
CA ASN A 163 -13.59 2.94 12.26
C ASN A 163 -14.07 3.97 11.21
N LEU A 164 -13.38 5.12 11.05
CA LEU A 164 -13.70 6.06 9.98
C LEU A 164 -13.39 5.48 8.60
N ILE A 165 -12.32 4.69 8.48
CA ILE A 165 -11.95 4.02 7.22
C ILE A 165 -12.90 2.84 6.96
N GLN A 166 -13.27 2.10 8.00
CA GLN A 166 -14.17 0.94 7.88
C GLN A 166 -15.59 1.33 7.44
N GLN A 167 -16.11 2.45 7.94
CA GLN A 167 -17.51 2.85 7.77
C GLN A 167 -17.77 3.77 6.59
N GLU A 168 -16.74 4.36 5.99
CA GLU A 168 -16.93 5.27 4.86
C GLU A 168 -17.20 4.51 3.55
N THR A 169 -17.81 5.22 2.59
CA THR A 169 -17.92 4.71 1.22
C THR A 169 -16.54 4.66 0.59
N LYS A 170 -16.13 3.46 0.19
CA LYS A 170 -14.83 3.18 -0.41
C LYS A 170 -14.85 3.52 -1.89
N ILE A 171 -13.80 4.19 -2.37
CA ILE A 171 -13.70 4.69 -3.75
C ILE A 171 -12.39 4.17 -4.36
N TYR A 172 -12.51 3.38 -5.42
CA TYR A 172 -11.38 2.70 -6.09
C TYR A 172 -11.19 3.13 -7.56
N SER A 173 -11.85 4.19 -8.00
CA SER A 173 -11.74 4.74 -9.36
C SER A 173 -11.84 6.26 -9.35
N LEU A 174 -11.23 6.91 -10.34
CA LEU A 174 -11.29 8.35 -10.59
C LEU A 174 -12.47 8.71 -11.50
#